data_AF-A0A090SYL2-F1
#
_entry.id   AF-A0A090SYL2-F1
#
_cell.length_a   1.000
_cell.length_b   1.000
_cell.length_c   1.000
_cell.angle_alpha   90.00
_cell.angle_beta   90.00
_cell.angle_gamma   90.00
#
_symmetry.space_group_name_H-M   'P 1'
#
loop_
_entity.id
_entity.type
_entity.pdbx_description
1 polymer ?
#
loop_
_entity_poly.entity_id
_entity_poly.type
_entity_poly.pdbx_seq_one_letter_code
_entity_poly.pdbx_strand_id
1 'polypeptide(L)'
;MNTAPKSEAELLERARQIAGMSFGELAKQANMRVPENLKRDKGWVGQLLEWHLGATAGSKPVQDFPEIGVELKSIPIGYNGKPLESTFVCVAPLTGITGLTWETSHIRNKLSRVLWLPVEGEREIPVAERRVGSPLIWSLRSKKKHCLKTTGKSSWI
;
A
#
# COMPACT_ATOMS: atom_id res chain seq x y z
N MET A 1 -15.33 -11.04 -1.24
CA MET A 1 -14.27 -10.39 -0.47
C MET A 1 -13.62 -11.47 0.35
N ASN A 2 -12.30 -11.59 0.33
CA ASN A 2 -11.61 -12.57 1.17
C ASN A 2 -11.73 -12.19 2.65
N THR A 3 -11.75 -13.17 3.54
CA THR A 3 -11.76 -12.92 4.99
C THR A 3 -10.43 -12.32 5.44
N ALA A 4 -10.38 -11.66 6.58
CA ALA A 4 -9.13 -11.14 7.14
C ALA A 4 -8.05 -12.25 7.25
N PRO A 5 -6.80 -11.99 6.84
CA PRO A 5 -5.71 -12.93 7.04
C PRO A 5 -5.38 -13.07 8.53
N LYS A 6 -5.05 -14.28 8.97
CA LYS A 6 -4.74 -14.59 10.38
C LYS A 6 -3.26 -14.41 10.72
N SER A 7 -2.41 -14.30 9.72
CA SER A 7 -0.97 -14.11 9.90
C SER A 7 -0.36 -13.31 8.74
N GLU A 8 0.81 -12.73 8.98
CA GLU A 8 1.59 -12.07 7.93
C GLU A 8 2.01 -13.06 6.83
N ALA A 9 2.32 -14.31 7.19
CA ALA A 9 2.68 -15.35 6.22
C ALA A 9 1.52 -15.64 5.27
N GLU A 10 0.29 -15.74 5.80
CA GLU A 10 -0.92 -15.90 5.01
C GLU A 10 -1.19 -14.68 4.11
N LEU A 11 -1.06 -13.46 4.65
CA LEU A 11 -1.20 -12.25 3.87
C LEU A 11 -0.20 -12.20 2.71
N LEU A 12 1.06 -12.51 2.98
CA LEU A 12 2.12 -12.51 1.98
C LEU A 12 1.88 -13.59 0.91
N GLU A 13 1.36 -14.75 1.29
CA GLU A 13 1.01 -15.81 0.35
C GLU A 13 -0.12 -15.39 -0.59
N ARG A 14 -1.19 -14.80 -0.06
CA ARG A 14 -2.27 -14.21 -0.89
C ARG A 14 -1.74 -13.13 -1.83
N ALA A 15 -0.83 -12.29 -1.35
CA ALA A 15 -0.20 -11.26 -2.16
C ALA A 15 0.66 -11.83 -3.29
N ARG A 16 1.32 -12.98 -3.08
CA ARG A 16 2.03 -13.70 -4.14
C ARG A 16 1.09 -14.34 -5.15
N GLN A 17 -0.06 -14.85 -4.71
CA GLN A 17 -1.05 -15.47 -5.60
C GLN A 17 -1.63 -14.50 -6.63
N ILE A 18 -1.76 -13.23 -6.28
CA ILE A 18 -2.23 -12.18 -7.21
C ILE A 18 -1.10 -11.53 -8.02
N ALA A 19 0.17 -11.81 -7.70
CA ALA A 19 1.30 -11.27 -8.45
C ALA A 19 1.32 -11.83 -9.88
N GLY A 20 1.54 -10.96 -10.86
CA GLY A 20 1.47 -11.25 -12.29
C GLY A 20 0.07 -11.13 -12.89
N MET A 21 -1.00 -11.10 -12.08
CA MET A 21 -2.36 -10.95 -12.56
C MET A 21 -2.63 -9.51 -12.99
N SER A 22 -3.45 -9.35 -14.02
CA SER A 22 -3.95 -8.05 -14.48
C SER A 22 -5.08 -7.53 -13.59
N PHE A 23 -5.24 -6.20 -13.54
CA PHE A 23 -6.36 -5.58 -12.85
C PHE A 23 -7.71 -6.02 -13.41
N GLY A 24 -7.81 -6.31 -14.70
CA GLY A 24 -9.03 -6.82 -15.33
C GLY A 24 -9.43 -8.20 -14.81
N GLU A 25 -8.46 -9.12 -14.70
CA GLU A 25 -8.69 -10.45 -14.12
C GLU A 25 -9.12 -10.37 -12.66
N LEU A 26 -8.39 -9.57 -11.88
CA LEU A 26 -8.68 -9.35 -10.46
C LEU A 26 -10.05 -8.68 -10.26
N ALA A 27 -10.38 -7.68 -11.08
CA ALA A 27 -11.66 -6.99 -10.98
C ALA A 27 -12.83 -7.90 -11.37
N LYS A 28 -12.64 -8.77 -12.37
CA LYS A 28 -13.64 -9.80 -12.74
C LYS A 28 -13.92 -10.74 -11.57
N GLN A 29 -12.89 -11.21 -10.86
CA GLN A 29 -13.04 -12.04 -9.66
C GLN A 29 -13.76 -11.31 -8.52
N ALA A 30 -13.49 -10.02 -8.36
CA ALA A 30 -14.10 -9.18 -7.34
C ALA A 30 -15.50 -8.64 -7.73
N ASN A 31 -15.96 -8.91 -8.95
CA ASN A 31 -17.14 -8.28 -9.56
C ASN A 31 -17.10 -6.74 -9.49
N MET A 32 -15.93 -6.16 -9.74
CA MET A 32 -15.69 -4.72 -9.77
C MET A 32 -15.57 -4.24 -11.22
N ARG A 33 -16.15 -3.08 -11.55
CA ARG A 33 -15.95 -2.45 -12.85
C ARG A 33 -14.58 -1.79 -12.89
N VAL A 34 -13.80 -2.10 -13.93
CA VAL A 34 -12.53 -1.42 -14.19
C VAL A 34 -12.80 -0.04 -14.78
N PRO A 35 -12.25 1.04 -14.20
CA PRO A 35 -12.37 2.38 -14.77
C PRO A 35 -11.49 2.49 -16.02
N GLU A 36 -11.91 3.31 -16.97
CA GLU A 36 -11.12 3.57 -18.18
C GLU A 36 -9.79 4.27 -17.87
N ASN A 37 -9.76 5.11 -16.82
CA ASN A 37 -8.56 5.79 -16.33
C ASN A 37 -8.66 6.08 -14.83
N LEU A 38 -7.50 6.27 -14.18
CA LEU A 38 -7.40 6.51 -12.74
C LEU A 38 -7.42 8.00 -12.33
N LYS A 39 -7.86 8.92 -13.22
CA LYS A 39 -7.82 10.37 -12.92
C LYS A 39 -8.79 10.77 -11.81
N ARG A 40 -9.99 10.17 -11.80
CA ARG A 40 -11.06 10.40 -10.81
C ARG A 40 -11.08 9.32 -9.72
N ASP A 41 -10.60 8.13 -10.05
CA ASP A 41 -10.67 6.93 -9.20
C ASP A 41 -9.32 6.56 -8.58
N LYS A 42 -8.65 7.55 -7.97
CA LYS A 42 -7.28 7.39 -7.43
C LYS A 42 -7.16 6.28 -6.37
N GLY A 43 -8.25 5.92 -5.70
CA GLY A 43 -8.29 4.85 -4.69
C GLY A 43 -8.69 3.47 -5.22
N TRP A 44 -9.08 3.35 -6.50
CA TRP A 44 -9.65 2.11 -7.04
C TRP A 44 -8.70 0.92 -6.99
N VAL A 45 -7.41 1.15 -7.32
CA VAL A 45 -6.38 0.11 -7.25
C VAL A 45 -6.21 -0.38 -5.81
N GLY A 46 -6.21 0.56 -4.84
CA GLY A 46 -6.15 0.21 -3.42
C GLY A 46 -7.32 -0.68 -3.00
N GLN A 47 -8.55 -0.29 -3.35
CA GLN A 47 -9.76 -1.05 -3.03
C GLN A 47 -9.77 -2.45 -3.66
N LEU A 48 -9.29 -2.57 -4.91
CA LEU A 48 -9.15 -3.86 -5.58
C LEU A 48 -8.20 -4.78 -4.80
N LEU A 49 -7.04 -4.28 -4.40
CA LEU A 49 -6.05 -5.04 -3.64
C LEU A 49 -6.55 -5.37 -2.22
N GLU A 50 -7.19 -4.42 -1.54
CA GLU A 50 -7.83 -4.63 -0.23
C GLU A 50 -8.84 -5.78 -0.27
N TRP A 51 -9.67 -5.85 -1.31
CA TRP A 51 -10.68 -6.91 -1.47
C TRP A 51 -10.04 -8.30 -1.61
N HIS A 52 -8.97 -8.40 -2.41
CA HIS A 52 -8.24 -9.65 -2.67
C HIS A 52 -7.43 -10.11 -1.47
N LEU A 53 -6.88 -9.17 -0.70
CA LEU A 53 -6.06 -9.49 0.47
C LEU A 53 -6.88 -9.67 1.74
N GLY A 54 -8.13 -9.21 1.75
CA GLY A 54 -9.05 -9.30 2.89
C GLY A 54 -8.80 -8.19 3.93
N ALA A 55 -8.49 -6.98 3.49
CA ALA A 55 -8.34 -5.83 4.39
C ALA A 55 -9.69 -5.46 5.03
N THR A 56 -9.69 -5.02 6.28
CA THR A 56 -10.94 -4.77 7.05
C THR A 56 -11.04 -3.36 7.63
N ALA A 57 -10.02 -2.53 7.46
CA ALA A 57 -9.98 -1.17 8.00
C ALA A 57 -11.05 -0.25 7.40
N GLY A 58 -11.37 -0.42 6.11
CA GLY A 58 -12.22 0.51 5.38
C GLY A 58 -11.64 1.93 5.42
N SER A 59 -12.47 2.92 5.75
CA SER A 59 -12.04 4.34 5.86
C SER A 59 -11.44 4.72 7.22
N LYS A 60 -11.32 3.78 8.16
CA LYS A 60 -10.83 4.09 9.52
C LYS A 60 -9.34 4.45 9.49
N PRO A 61 -8.87 5.35 10.39
CA PRO A 61 -7.47 5.75 10.47
C PRO A 61 -6.59 4.69 11.18
N VAL A 62 -6.80 3.41 10.87
CA VAL A 62 -6.04 2.26 11.37
C VAL A 62 -5.31 1.58 10.21
N GLN A 63 -4.46 0.60 10.50
CA GLN A 63 -3.79 -0.18 9.46
C GLN A 63 -4.78 -1.08 8.71
N ASP A 64 -4.51 -1.36 7.43
CA ASP A 64 -5.40 -2.14 6.56
C ASP A 64 -5.68 -3.56 7.09
N PHE A 65 -4.72 -4.14 7.82
CA PHE A 65 -4.84 -5.41 8.53
C PHE A 65 -4.56 -5.23 10.03
N PRO A 66 -5.52 -4.73 10.84
CA PRO A 66 -5.30 -4.39 12.24
C PRO A 66 -4.83 -5.57 13.09
N GLU A 67 -5.42 -6.75 12.89
CA GLU A 67 -5.17 -7.96 13.69
C GLU A 67 -3.71 -8.47 13.59
N ILE A 68 -3.04 -8.18 12.49
CA ILE A 68 -1.64 -8.55 12.25
C ILE A 68 -0.70 -7.34 12.19
N GLY A 69 -1.25 -6.13 12.39
CA GLY A 69 -0.49 -4.88 12.43
C GLY A 69 0.21 -4.51 11.12
N VAL A 70 -0.40 -4.80 9.96
CA VAL A 70 0.20 -4.52 8.64
C VAL A 70 -0.58 -3.46 7.88
N GLU A 71 0.13 -2.45 7.34
CA GLU A 71 -0.42 -1.49 6.37
C GLU A 71 -0.21 -2.00 4.94
N LEU A 72 -1.20 -1.85 4.07
CA LEU A 72 -1.09 -2.08 2.63
C LEU A 72 -0.73 -0.78 1.89
N LYS A 73 0.21 -0.87 0.97
CA LYS A 73 0.52 0.23 0.04
C LYS A 73 0.80 -0.31 -1.35
N SER A 74 0.02 0.14 -2.33
CA SER A 74 0.35 -0.04 -3.74
C SER A 74 1.37 1.01 -4.19
N ILE A 75 2.32 0.64 -5.03
CA ILE A 75 3.29 1.56 -5.61
C ILE A 75 3.36 1.42 -7.14
N PRO A 76 3.06 2.49 -7.91
CA PRO A 76 3.17 2.44 -9.36
C PRO A 76 4.63 2.36 -9.80
N ILE A 77 4.97 1.34 -10.58
CA ILE A 77 6.29 1.11 -11.18
C ILE A 77 6.20 1.19 -12.71
N GLY A 78 7.31 1.62 -13.33
CA GLY A 78 7.48 1.69 -14.77
C GLY A 78 8.19 0.46 -15.32
N TYR A 79 8.42 0.43 -16.63
CA TYR A 79 9.00 -0.73 -17.33
C TYR A 79 10.35 -1.22 -16.79
N ASN A 80 11.13 -0.33 -16.19
CA ASN A 80 12.45 -0.65 -15.61
C ASN A 80 12.36 -1.16 -14.16
N GLY A 81 11.15 -1.40 -13.63
CA GLY A 81 10.91 -1.78 -12.24
C GLY A 81 11.17 -0.64 -11.23
N LYS A 82 11.44 0.59 -11.71
CA LYS A 82 11.57 1.76 -10.85
C LYS A 82 10.21 2.43 -10.66
N PRO A 83 9.94 3.02 -9.49
CA PRO A 83 8.70 3.76 -9.29
C PRO A 83 8.55 4.95 -10.21
N LEU A 84 7.34 5.16 -10.69
CA LEU A 84 6.99 6.27 -11.58
C LEU A 84 6.75 7.57 -10.81
N GLU A 85 6.48 7.47 -9.51
CA GLU A 85 6.22 8.61 -8.63
C GLU A 85 6.92 8.41 -7.28
N SER A 86 7.24 9.52 -6.60
CA SER A 86 7.69 9.48 -5.21
C SER A 86 6.55 8.98 -4.33
N THR A 87 6.80 7.91 -3.57
CA THR A 87 5.74 7.30 -2.76
C THR A 87 5.49 8.12 -1.50
N PHE A 88 4.32 8.75 -1.45
CA PHE A 88 3.91 9.52 -0.29
C PHE A 88 3.56 8.60 0.88
N VAL A 89 4.34 8.70 1.96
CA VAL A 89 4.25 7.78 3.11
C VAL A 89 3.26 8.28 4.17
N CYS A 90 3.35 9.56 4.58
CA CYS A 90 2.33 10.28 5.35
C CYS A 90 2.67 11.79 5.43
N VAL A 91 1.70 12.63 5.83
CA VAL A 91 1.95 14.02 6.27
C VAL A 91 2.22 13.98 7.77
N ALA A 92 3.36 14.53 8.21
CA ALA A 92 3.56 14.86 9.63
C ALA A 92 2.87 16.20 9.93
N PRO A 93 1.94 16.28 10.90
CA PRO A 93 1.38 17.56 11.29
C PRO A 93 2.49 18.41 11.93
N LEU A 94 2.78 19.58 11.35
CA LEU A 94 3.82 20.49 11.86
C LEU A 94 3.31 21.44 12.95
N THR A 95 2.00 21.46 13.21
CA THR A 95 1.35 22.28 14.25
C THR A 95 0.19 21.52 14.89
N GLY A 96 -0.08 21.78 16.17
CA GLY A 96 -1.18 21.14 16.93
C GLY A 96 -0.80 19.90 17.75
N ILE A 97 0.49 19.61 17.94
CA ILE A 97 0.97 18.42 18.64
C ILE A 97 1.60 18.80 20.00
N THR A 98 0.82 19.32 20.93
CA THR A 98 1.21 19.31 22.34
C THR A 98 0.90 17.93 22.91
N GLY A 99 1.93 17.08 23.03
CA GLY A 99 1.85 15.82 23.78
C GLY A 99 1.96 14.50 23.01
N LEU A 100 2.02 14.49 21.66
CA LEU A 100 2.43 13.28 20.94
C LEU A 100 3.95 13.24 20.83
N THR A 101 4.54 12.14 21.30
CA THR A 101 5.93 11.79 21.06
C THR A 101 6.03 11.04 19.74
N TRP A 102 7.22 10.98 19.13
CA TRP A 102 7.47 10.13 17.95
C TRP A 102 6.99 8.69 18.19
N GLU A 103 7.12 8.24 19.44
CA GLU A 103 6.74 6.94 19.93
C GLU A 103 5.22 6.70 19.88
N THR A 104 4.39 7.74 20.06
CA THR A 104 2.92 7.68 20.05
C THR A 104 2.28 8.20 18.75
N SER A 105 3.09 8.61 17.77
CA SER A 105 2.58 9.15 16.51
C SER A 105 1.88 8.08 15.64
N HIS A 106 0.76 8.47 15.03
CA HIS A 106 0.07 7.66 14.01
C HIS A 106 0.98 7.26 12.85
N ILE A 107 2.02 8.05 12.60
CA ILE A 107 3.05 7.84 11.58
C ILE A 107 3.89 6.60 11.89
N ARG A 108 4.39 6.48 13.13
CA ARG A 108 5.15 5.30 13.55
C ARG A 108 4.29 4.03 13.49
N ASN A 109 3.03 4.13 13.88
CA ASN A 109 2.12 2.98 13.81
C ASN A 109 1.90 2.51 12.37
N LYS A 110 1.62 3.43 11.42
CA LYS A 110 1.46 3.09 10.00
C LYS A 110 2.74 2.57 9.32
N LEU A 111 3.92 2.98 9.81
CA LEU A 111 5.22 2.60 9.22
C LEU A 111 5.95 1.50 9.98
N SER A 112 5.33 0.92 10.99
CA SER A 112 5.90 -0.19 11.75
C SER A 112 6.11 -1.42 10.85
N ARG A 113 5.09 -1.74 10.04
CA ARG A 113 5.06 -2.86 9.11
C ARG A 113 4.20 -2.51 7.89
N VAL A 114 4.79 -2.60 6.70
CA VAL A 114 4.13 -2.23 5.44
C VAL A 114 4.30 -3.37 4.43
N LEU A 115 3.19 -3.82 3.85
CA LEU A 115 3.15 -4.63 2.64
C LEU A 115 3.13 -3.70 1.43
N TRP A 116 4.23 -3.69 0.69
CA TRP A 116 4.33 -3.02 -0.60
C TRP A 116 3.91 -3.95 -1.72
N LEU A 117 2.96 -3.50 -2.54
CA LEU A 117 2.57 -4.17 -3.78
C LEU A 117 2.89 -3.26 -4.98
N PRO A 118 3.96 -3.55 -5.73
CA PRO A 118 4.22 -2.87 -6.99
C PRO A 118 3.07 -3.12 -7.96
N VAL A 119 2.72 -2.11 -8.76
CA VAL A 119 1.73 -2.23 -9.83
C VAL A 119 2.20 -1.46 -11.06
N GLU A 120 1.89 -1.94 -12.25
CA GLU A 120 2.22 -1.20 -13.48
C GLU A 120 1.46 0.14 -13.51
N GLY A 121 2.19 1.24 -13.68
CA GLY A 121 1.62 2.60 -13.66
C GLY A 121 1.57 3.31 -15.01
N GLU A 122 2.21 2.74 -16.04
CA GLU A 122 2.42 3.37 -17.35
C GLU A 122 1.09 3.80 -17.99
N ARG A 123 1.01 5.07 -18.39
CA ARG A 123 -0.24 5.69 -18.87
C ARG A 123 -0.75 5.10 -20.18
N GLU A 124 0.17 4.56 -20.98
CA GLU A 124 -0.15 3.90 -22.25
C GLU A 124 -0.72 2.49 -22.08
N ILE A 125 -0.50 1.84 -20.93
CA ILE A 125 -1.11 0.55 -20.62
C ILE A 125 -2.55 0.79 -20.12
N PRO A 126 -3.58 0.23 -20.80
CA PRO A 126 -4.96 0.29 -20.34
C PRO A 126 -5.07 -0.20 -18.89
N VAL A 127 -5.93 0.43 -18.09
CA VAL A 127 -6.04 0.11 -16.65
C VAL A 127 -6.28 -1.38 -16.42
N ALA A 128 -7.14 -2.01 -17.24
CA ALA A 128 -7.45 -3.43 -17.14
C ALA A 128 -6.26 -4.36 -17.42
N GLU A 129 -5.27 -3.92 -18.18
CA GLU A 129 -4.11 -4.74 -18.60
C GLU A 129 -2.91 -4.60 -17.67
N ARG A 130 -2.91 -3.57 -16.81
CA ARG A 130 -1.87 -3.35 -15.81
C ARG A 130 -1.80 -4.52 -14.83
N ARG A 131 -0.60 -4.95 -14.50
CA ARG A 131 -0.35 -6.09 -13.63
C ARG A 131 0.10 -5.70 -12.23
N VAL A 132 -0.17 -6.61 -11.29
CA VAL A 132 0.38 -6.59 -9.95
C VAL A 132 1.77 -7.23 -9.96
N GLY A 133 2.73 -6.62 -9.27
CA GLY A 133 4.09 -7.14 -9.11
C GLY A 133 4.26 -7.97 -7.84
N SER A 134 5.47 -8.49 -7.64
CA SER A 134 5.81 -9.30 -6.48
C SER A 134 5.74 -8.50 -5.17
N PRO A 135 5.12 -9.03 -4.11
CA PRO A 135 4.99 -8.34 -2.83
C PRO A 135 6.31 -8.21 -2.07
N LEU A 136 6.45 -7.12 -1.32
CA LEU A 136 7.55 -6.88 -0.41
C LEU A 136 7.04 -6.46 0.96
N ILE A 137 7.41 -7.21 2.00
CA ILE A 137 7.19 -6.79 3.39
C ILE A 137 8.38 -5.94 3.85
N TRP A 138 8.07 -4.77 4.40
CA TRP A 138 9.04 -3.83 4.93
C TRP A 138 8.74 -3.48 6.38
N SER A 139 9.79 -3.24 7.16
CA SER A 139 9.71 -2.71 8.53
C SER A 139 10.72 -1.61 8.78
N LEU A 140 10.34 -0.67 9.61
CA LEU A 140 11.24 0.32 10.18
C LEU A 140 12.22 -0.35 11.17
N ARG A 141 13.39 -0.81 10.70
CA ARG A 141 14.47 -1.31 11.59
C ARG A 141 15.04 -0.18 12.45
N SER A 142 15.42 -0.49 13.69
CA SER A 142 15.86 0.47 14.74
C SER A 142 17.01 1.41 14.32
N LYS A 143 17.91 1.01 13.42
CA LYS A 143 19.03 1.83 12.93
C LYS A 143 18.62 2.97 11.97
N LYS A 144 17.40 2.98 11.42
CA LYS A 144 16.91 4.04 10.50
C LYS A 144 16.14 5.19 11.21
N LYS A 145 16.14 5.23 12.54
CA LYS A 145 15.46 6.28 13.34
C LYS A 145 16.10 7.68 13.23
N HIS A 146 17.35 7.78 12.76
CA HIS A 146 18.08 9.06 12.73
C HIS A 146 17.79 9.92 11.49
N CYS A 147 17.37 9.32 10.36
CA CYS A 147 17.18 10.06 9.11
C CYS A 147 15.79 10.72 8.99
N LEU A 148 14.78 10.21 9.70
CA LEU A 148 13.42 10.80 9.74
C LEU A 148 13.29 11.98 10.70
N LYS A 149 14.21 12.13 11.66
CA LYS A 149 14.16 13.22 12.66
C LYS A 149 14.49 14.60 12.09
N THR A 150 15.24 14.67 10.98
CA THR A 150 15.87 15.93 10.57
C THR A 150 15.17 16.62 9.40
N THR A 151 14.35 15.93 8.59
CA THR A 151 13.98 16.48 7.27
C THR A 151 12.50 16.46 6.93
N GLY A 152 11.63 15.76 7.67
CA GLY A 152 10.19 15.70 7.37
C GLY A 152 9.82 15.16 5.97
N LYS A 153 10.80 14.70 5.19
CA LYS A 153 10.67 14.11 3.87
C LYS A 153 11.54 12.86 3.82
N SER A 154 10.92 11.73 3.50
CA SER A 154 11.62 10.51 3.18
C SER A 154 11.40 10.21 1.70
N SER A 155 12.42 10.47 0.86
CA SER A 155 12.44 9.96 -0.50
C SER A 155 12.93 8.51 -0.43
N TRP A 156 11.99 7.59 -0.50
CA TRP A 156 12.21 6.22 -0.92
C TRP A 156 11.22 6.12 -2.06
N ILE A 157 11.63 6.18 -3.32
CA ILE A 157 12.45 5.23 -4.09
C ILE A 157 13.10 6.00 -5.25
#